data_AF-T1B9Y3-F1
#
_entry.id   AF-T1B9Y3-F1
#
_cell.length_a   1.000
_cell.length_b   1.000
_cell.length_c   1.000
_cell.angle_alpha   90.00
_cell.angle_beta   90.00
_cell.angle_gamma   90.00
#
_symmetry.space_group_name_H-M   'P 1'
#
loop_
_entity.id
_entity.type
_entity.pdbx_description
1 polymer ?
#
loop_
_entity_poly.entity_id
_entity_poly.type
_entity_poly.pdbx_seq_one_letter_code
_entity_poly.pdbx_strand_id
1 'polypeptide(L)'
;MGNEAMLIGLLGLKGSGKDTAAGILAGRGFFRMAFADELYAEAAAGFSVTPHFLARRDTKETVLERLALRHCRDAQFVGLFTAEQARGGLTVEEVFGAPRSPRWVLQQWGTEYRRRAPFGHDGYWVEPLMRKIDAKPKATRIVLTDVRAPIEVENIRARGGVLVRIRRRSVERQDAEAVA
;
A
#
# COMPACT_ATOMS: atom_id res chain seq x y z
N MET A 1 1.98 -14.83 -32.87
CA MET A 1 2.56 -14.40 -31.59
C MET A 1 1.42 -14.00 -30.67
N GLY A 2 1.17 -14.77 -29.61
CA GLY A 2 0.11 -14.45 -28.65
C GLY A 2 0.43 -13.14 -27.95
N ASN A 3 -0.52 -12.21 -27.92
CA ASN A 3 -0.35 -10.92 -27.27
C ASN A 3 -0.27 -11.17 -25.75
N GLU A 4 0.94 -11.19 -25.20
CA GLU A 4 1.17 -11.27 -23.76
C GLU A 4 0.60 -10.02 -23.07
N ALA A 5 0.22 -10.17 -21.80
CA ALA A 5 -0.31 -9.06 -21.02
C ALA A 5 0.77 -7.99 -20.89
N MET A 6 0.45 -6.77 -21.30
CA MET A 6 1.37 -5.66 -21.18
C MET A 6 1.29 -5.13 -19.75
N LEU A 7 2.24 -5.54 -18.92
CA LEU A 7 2.38 -5.11 -17.53
C LEU A 7 3.45 -4.04 -17.40
N ILE A 8 3.08 -2.87 -16.86
CA ILE A 8 4.00 -1.76 -16.59
C ILE A 8 4.01 -1.49 -15.08
N GLY A 9 5.19 -1.49 -14.46
CA GLY A 9 5.37 -1.04 -13.08
C GLY A 9 5.97 0.36 -13.01
N LEU A 10 5.31 1.30 -12.33
CA LEU A 10 5.80 2.66 -12.15
C LEU A 10 6.57 2.81 -10.83
N LEU A 11 7.79 3.33 -10.94
CA LEU A 11 8.62 3.74 -9.82
C LEU A 11 8.79 5.25 -9.82
N GLY A 12 8.95 5.84 -8.64
CA GLY A 12 9.27 7.26 -8.52
C GLY A 12 8.94 7.82 -7.14
N LEU A 13 9.69 8.86 -6.77
CA LEU A 13 9.46 9.62 -5.54
C LEU A 13 8.07 10.27 -5.55
N LYS A 14 7.55 10.58 -4.36
CA LYS A 14 6.31 11.36 -4.24
C LYS A 14 6.49 12.70 -4.95
N GLY A 15 5.55 13.08 -5.80
CA GLY A 15 5.63 14.31 -6.59
C GLY A 15 6.47 14.22 -7.87
N SER A 16 7.04 13.05 -8.21
CA SER A 16 7.80 12.89 -9.46
C SER A 16 6.94 12.96 -10.73
N GLY A 17 5.60 12.86 -10.60
CA GLY A 17 4.66 12.81 -11.72
C GLY A 17 4.21 11.40 -12.10
N LYS A 18 4.57 10.37 -11.31
CA LYS A 18 4.14 8.98 -11.56
C LYS A 18 2.62 8.80 -11.62
N ASP A 19 1.87 9.51 -10.77
CA ASP A 19 0.40 9.43 -10.76
C ASP A 19 -0.19 10.06 -12.03
N THR A 20 0.43 11.12 -12.54
CA THR A 20 0.08 11.74 -13.83
C THR A 20 0.34 10.77 -14.97
N ALA A 21 1.50 10.10 -15.00
CA ALA A 21 1.83 9.10 -16.01
C ALA A 21 0.85 7.91 -15.97
N ALA A 22 0.49 7.44 -14.77
CA ALA A 22 -0.54 6.41 -14.59
C ALA A 22 -1.91 6.84 -15.14
N GLY A 23 -2.31 8.09 -14.91
CA GLY A 23 -3.54 8.66 -15.46
C GLY A 23 -3.55 8.71 -16.98
N ILE A 24 -2.42 9.10 -17.59
CA ILE A 24 -2.25 9.13 -19.05
C ILE A 24 -2.34 7.71 -19.65
N LEU A 25 -1.71 6.72 -19.00
CA LEU A 25 -1.80 5.31 -19.43
C LEU A 25 -3.24 4.79 -19.30
N ALA A 26 -3.94 5.14 -18.22
CA ALA A 26 -5.34 4.77 -18.05
C ALA A 26 -6.23 5.32 -19.18
N GLY A 27 -6.03 6.57 -19.58
CA GLY A 27 -6.70 7.16 -20.75
C GLY A 27 -6.41 6.45 -22.08
N ARG A 28 -5.39 5.58 -22.14
CA ARG A 28 -5.03 4.74 -23.28
C ARG A 28 -5.42 3.27 -23.11
N GLY A 29 -6.34 2.98 -22.18
CA GLY A 29 -6.90 1.65 -21.97
C GLY A 29 -6.08 0.75 -21.04
N PHE A 30 -5.16 1.30 -20.24
CA PHE A 30 -4.52 0.54 -19.17
C PHE A 30 -5.43 0.46 -17.94
N PHE A 31 -5.55 -0.74 -17.37
CA PHE A 31 -6.12 -0.93 -16.05
C PHE A 31 -5.11 -0.52 -14.99
N ARG A 32 -5.50 0.42 -14.13
CA ARG A 32 -4.70 0.80 -12.97
C ARG A 32 -4.94 -0.18 -11.84
N MET A 33 -3.86 -0.69 -11.27
CA MET A 33 -3.88 -1.51 -10.07
C MET A 33 -2.75 -1.06 -9.14
N ALA A 34 -2.87 -1.36 -7.85
CA ALA A 34 -1.86 -1.02 -6.86
C ALA A 34 -1.71 -2.14 -5.83
N PHE A 35 -0.49 -2.35 -5.31
CA PHE A 35 -0.25 -3.26 -4.19
C PHE A 35 -1.00 -2.79 -2.94
N ALA A 36 -1.09 -1.47 -2.75
CA ALA A 36 -1.80 -0.89 -1.63
C ALA A 36 -3.31 -1.18 -1.66
N ASP A 37 -3.92 -1.55 -2.80
CA ASP A 37 -5.38 -1.78 -2.87
C ASP A 37 -5.82 -2.88 -1.89
N GLU A 38 -5.07 -3.98 -1.78
CA GLU A 38 -5.34 -5.05 -0.81
C GLU A 38 -5.17 -4.58 0.63
N LEU A 39 -4.13 -3.77 0.89
CA LEU A 39 -3.89 -3.17 2.20
C LEU A 39 -5.07 -2.29 2.62
N TYR A 40 -5.58 -1.45 1.73
CA TYR A 40 -6.76 -0.63 2.01
C TYR A 40 -7.99 -1.50 2.26
N ALA A 41 -8.20 -2.55 1.47
CA ALA A 41 -9.34 -3.46 1.63
C ALA A 41 -9.31 -4.18 2.98
N GLU A 42 -8.17 -4.76 3.34
CA GLU A 42 -8.01 -5.54 4.56
C GLU A 42 -8.09 -4.66 5.82
N ALA A 43 -7.35 -3.54 5.84
CA ALA A 43 -7.41 -2.61 6.97
C ALA A 43 -8.81 -2.01 7.15
N ALA A 44 -9.50 -1.70 6.04
CA ALA A 44 -10.87 -1.20 6.10
C ALA A 44 -11.84 -2.24 6.67
N ALA A 45 -11.72 -3.51 6.26
CA ALA A 45 -12.51 -4.60 6.82
C ALA A 45 -12.28 -4.75 8.32
N GLY A 46 -11.01 -4.70 8.77
CA GLY A 46 -10.63 -4.74 10.17
C GLY A 46 -11.33 -3.68 11.02
N PHE A 47 -11.36 -2.44 10.55
CA PHE A 47 -12.01 -1.33 11.26
C PHE A 47 -13.48 -1.13 10.92
N SER A 48 -14.10 -1.99 10.11
CA SER A 48 -15.50 -1.84 9.68
C SER A 48 -15.78 -0.54 8.91
N VAL A 49 -14.79 -0.04 8.17
CA VAL A 49 -14.89 1.17 7.34
C VAL A 49 -14.75 0.82 5.86
N THR A 50 -14.81 1.81 4.98
CA THR A 50 -14.56 1.59 3.55
C THR A 50 -13.10 1.88 3.17
N PRO A 51 -12.55 1.24 2.12
CA PRO A 51 -11.26 1.62 1.56
C PRO A 51 -11.18 3.11 1.22
N HIS A 52 -12.27 3.67 0.69
CA HIS A 52 -12.40 5.10 0.39
C HIS A 52 -12.22 5.96 1.65
N PHE A 53 -12.83 5.58 2.78
CA PHE A 53 -12.66 6.29 4.05
C PHE A 53 -11.18 6.41 4.45
N LEU A 54 -10.41 5.34 4.29
CA LEU A 54 -8.98 5.35 4.58
C LEU A 54 -8.13 6.08 3.52
N ALA A 55 -8.59 6.13 2.27
CA ALA A 55 -7.87 6.72 1.14
C ALA A 55 -8.03 8.24 1.01
N ARG A 56 -9.04 8.82 1.64
CA ARG A 56 -9.31 10.26 1.66
C ARG A 56 -8.08 11.08 2.06
N ARG A 57 -7.74 12.07 1.23
CA ARG A 57 -6.54 12.90 1.38
C ARG A 57 -6.68 13.95 2.48
N ASP A 58 -7.87 14.54 2.59
CA ASP A 58 -8.22 15.57 3.57
C ASP A 58 -8.16 15.05 5.01
N THR A 59 -8.54 13.79 5.23
CA THR A 59 -8.53 13.16 6.56
C THR A 59 -7.33 12.23 6.80
N LYS A 60 -6.36 12.19 5.87
CA LYS A 60 -5.33 11.13 5.86
C LYS A 60 -4.48 11.10 7.13
N GLU A 61 -4.18 12.27 7.65
CA GLU A 61 -3.37 12.48 8.85
C GLU A 61 -4.21 12.82 10.08
N THR A 62 -5.53 13.03 9.90
CA THR A 62 -6.46 13.34 10.99
C THR A 62 -6.66 12.12 11.89
N VAL A 63 -6.50 12.32 13.19
CA VAL A 63 -6.80 11.32 14.22
C VAL A 63 -8.32 11.17 14.34
N LEU A 64 -8.83 9.94 14.18
CA LEU A 64 -10.26 9.66 14.10
C LEU A 64 -10.65 8.60 15.11
N GLU A 65 -11.73 8.87 15.84
CA GLU A 65 -12.21 7.97 16.89
C GLU A 65 -12.55 6.57 16.38
N ARG A 66 -13.13 6.51 15.18
CA ARG A 66 -13.49 5.26 14.49
C ARG A 66 -12.29 4.35 14.18
N LEU A 67 -11.06 4.85 14.31
CA LEU A 67 -9.82 4.12 14.10
C LEU A 67 -9.07 3.80 15.42
N ALA A 68 -9.70 3.99 16.58
CA ALA A 68 -9.20 3.44 17.84
C ALA A 68 -9.23 1.89 17.81
N LEU A 69 -8.27 1.24 18.47
CA LEU A 69 -8.12 -0.23 18.41
C LEU A 69 -9.33 -0.99 18.92
N ARG A 70 -10.09 -0.43 19.87
CA ARG A 70 -11.36 -0.99 20.34
C ARG A 70 -12.44 -1.17 19.24
N HIS A 71 -12.28 -0.51 18.09
CA HIS A 71 -13.16 -0.68 16.92
C HIS A 71 -12.59 -1.65 15.87
N CYS A 72 -11.36 -2.14 16.05
CA CYS A 72 -10.74 -3.10 15.16
C CYS A 72 -11.20 -4.53 15.52
N ARG A 73 -11.60 -5.29 14.50
CA ARG A 73 -12.07 -6.67 14.60
C ARG A 73 -10.97 -7.71 14.36
N ASP A 74 -9.77 -7.29 13.98
CA ASP A 74 -8.63 -8.17 13.81
C ASP A 74 -7.91 -8.35 15.16
N ALA A 75 -8.15 -9.49 15.81
CA ALA A 75 -7.61 -9.79 17.13
C ALA A 75 -6.08 -9.91 17.13
N GLN A 76 -5.46 -10.34 16.03
CA GLN A 76 -4.01 -10.46 15.92
C GLN A 76 -3.37 -9.07 15.82
N PHE A 77 -3.94 -8.18 15.02
CA PHE A 77 -3.54 -6.79 14.93
C PHE A 77 -3.68 -6.11 16.30
N VAL A 78 -4.85 -6.19 16.93
CA VAL A 78 -5.11 -5.58 18.25
C VAL A 78 -4.13 -6.12 19.30
N GLY A 79 -3.94 -7.43 19.37
CA GLY A 79 -3.03 -8.06 20.33
C GLY A 79 -1.58 -7.64 20.13
N LEU A 80 -1.10 -7.60 18.88
CA LEU A 80 0.25 -7.17 18.54
C LEU A 80 0.52 -5.73 19.00
N PHE A 81 -0.35 -4.79 18.60
CA PHE A 81 -0.16 -3.36 18.92
C PHE A 81 -0.36 -3.06 20.39
N THR A 82 -1.27 -3.77 21.07
CA THR A 82 -1.42 -3.64 22.53
C THR A 82 -0.15 -4.06 23.25
N ALA A 83 0.43 -5.21 22.87
CA ALA A 83 1.66 -5.70 23.49
C ALA A 83 2.86 -4.78 23.18
N GLU A 84 2.96 -4.25 21.97
CA GLU A 84 4.02 -3.31 21.59
C GLU A 84 3.94 -2.00 22.40
N GLN A 85 2.76 -1.37 22.46
CA GLN A 85 2.61 -0.09 23.14
C GLN A 85 2.64 -0.21 24.67
N ALA A 86 2.24 -1.36 25.22
CA ALA A 86 2.39 -1.64 26.65
C ALA A 86 3.87 -1.70 27.09
N ARG A 87 4.77 -2.19 26.23
CA ARG A 87 6.23 -2.10 26.49
C ARG A 87 6.74 -0.67 26.53
N GLY A 88 6.01 0.26 25.92
CA GLY A 88 6.27 1.70 25.98
C GLY A 88 5.70 2.39 27.23
N GLY A 89 5.11 1.64 28.18
CA GLY A 89 4.60 2.17 29.45
C GLY A 89 3.12 2.57 29.45
N LEU A 90 2.40 2.36 28.34
CA LEU A 90 0.95 2.61 28.29
C LEU A 90 0.16 1.43 28.88
N THR A 91 -0.96 1.73 29.52
CA THR A 91 -1.94 0.72 29.93
C THR A 91 -2.71 0.17 28.73
N VAL A 92 -3.29 -1.02 28.88
CA VAL A 92 -4.13 -1.64 27.85
C VAL A 92 -5.32 -0.74 27.49
N GLU A 93 -5.93 -0.10 28.49
CA GLU A 93 -7.07 0.80 28.29
C GLU A 93 -6.71 2.03 27.46
N GLU A 94 -5.57 2.66 27.76
CA GLU A 94 -5.05 3.79 26.96
C GLU A 94 -4.78 3.39 25.51
N VAL A 95 -4.19 2.21 25.29
CA VAL A 95 -3.90 1.72 23.94
C VAL A 95 -5.18 1.42 23.15
N PHE A 96 -6.13 0.73 23.77
CA PHE A 96 -7.42 0.40 23.15
C PHE A 96 -8.27 1.63 22.84
N GLY A 97 -8.27 2.59 23.77
CA GLY A 97 -9.06 3.81 23.70
C GLY A 97 -8.50 4.86 22.76
N ALA A 98 -7.18 4.91 22.57
CA ALA A 98 -6.59 6.03 21.86
C ALA A 98 -6.90 6.00 20.34
N PRO A 99 -7.41 7.10 19.77
CA PRO A 99 -7.75 7.19 18.36
C PRO A 99 -6.50 7.23 17.46
N ARG A 100 -6.66 6.91 16.17
CA ARG A 100 -5.56 6.83 15.18
C ARG A 100 -5.92 7.52 13.88
N SER A 101 -4.91 7.88 13.09
CA SER A 101 -5.13 8.40 11.74
C SER A 101 -5.14 7.29 10.69
N PRO A 102 -5.81 7.48 9.53
CA PRO A 102 -5.73 6.53 8.42
C PRO A 102 -4.29 6.25 7.97
N ARG A 103 -3.41 7.26 7.97
CA ARG A 103 -1.97 7.08 7.69
C ARG A 103 -1.35 6.09 8.64
N TRP A 104 -1.56 6.30 9.95
CA TRP A 104 -1.00 5.46 10.99
C TRP A 104 -1.48 4.02 10.82
N VAL A 105 -2.80 3.82 10.67
CA VAL A 105 -3.39 2.49 10.50
C VAL A 105 -2.76 1.75 9.31
N LEU A 106 -2.67 2.40 8.14
CA LEU A 106 -2.14 1.74 6.95
C LEU A 106 -0.64 1.44 7.04
N GLN A 107 0.13 2.28 7.71
CA GLN A 107 1.56 2.02 7.94
C GLN A 107 1.74 0.82 8.88
N GLN A 108 1.02 0.82 10.00
CA GLN A 108 1.07 -0.25 10.98
C GLN A 108 0.59 -1.58 10.41
N TRP A 109 -0.55 -1.56 9.70
CA TRP A 109 -1.12 -2.75 9.08
C TRP A 109 -0.24 -3.29 7.95
N GLY A 110 0.26 -2.40 7.09
CA GLY A 110 1.03 -2.77 5.91
C GLY A 110 2.45 -3.24 6.21
N THR A 111 3.16 -2.58 7.12
CA THR A 111 4.57 -2.84 7.41
C THR A 111 4.74 -3.69 8.67
N GLU A 112 4.31 -3.19 9.83
CA GLU A 112 4.60 -3.85 11.09
C GLU A 112 3.81 -5.16 11.23
N TYR A 113 2.52 -5.16 10.90
CA TYR A 113 1.69 -6.35 11.01
C TYR A 113 1.92 -7.35 9.86
N ARG A 114 1.69 -6.96 8.60
CA ARG A 114 1.70 -7.93 7.48
C ARG A 114 3.05 -8.16 6.80
N ARG A 115 4.09 -7.37 7.07
CA ARG A 115 5.44 -7.65 6.55
C ARG A 115 6.39 -8.14 7.63
N ARG A 116 6.37 -7.53 8.82
CA ARG A 116 7.36 -7.80 9.88
C ARG A 116 6.89 -8.78 10.96
N ALA A 117 5.61 -8.78 11.32
CA ALA A 117 5.11 -9.70 12.34
C ALA A 117 4.98 -11.13 11.79
N PRO A 118 4.87 -12.15 12.67
CA PRO A 118 4.71 -13.55 12.27
C PRO A 118 3.45 -13.85 11.44
N PHE A 119 2.53 -12.88 11.34
CA PHE A 119 1.26 -13.00 10.66
C PHE A 119 1.30 -12.48 9.21
N GLY A 120 2.50 -12.36 8.64
CA GLY A 120 2.70 -11.95 7.27
C GLY A 120 4.13 -12.22 6.77
N HIS A 121 4.48 -11.64 5.63
CA HIS A 121 5.78 -11.78 4.96
C HIS A 121 5.93 -10.71 3.87
N ASP A 122 7.13 -10.54 3.32
CA ASP A 122 7.41 -9.50 2.31
C ASP A 122 6.56 -9.60 1.04
N GLY A 123 6.12 -10.81 0.70
CA GLY A 123 5.26 -11.11 -0.45
C GLY A 123 3.75 -10.98 -0.17
N TYR A 124 3.34 -10.68 1.07
CA TYR A 124 1.94 -10.78 1.50
C TYR A 124 0.96 -9.99 0.60
N TRP A 125 1.34 -8.77 0.22
CA TRP A 125 0.55 -7.92 -0.68
C TRP A 125 0.79 -8.21 -2.16
N VAL A 126 1.89 -8.87 -2.49
CA VAL A 126 2.30 -9.15 -3.87
C VAL A 126 1.50 -10.31 -4.43
N GLU A 127 1.40 -11.42 -3.69
CA GLU A 127 0.77 -12.63 -4.20
C GLU A 127 -0.69 -12.44 -4.62
N PRO A 128 -1.58 -11.80 -3.82
CA PRO A 128 -2.97 -11.64 -4.20
C PRO A 128 -3.11 -10.75 -5.44
N LEU A 129 -2.31 -9.68 -5.54
CA LEU A 129 -2.33 -8.81 -6.71
C LEU A 129 -1.85 -9.55 -7.96
N MET A 130 -0.80 -10.35 -7.84
CA MET A 130 -0.29 -11.14 -8.94
C MET A 130 -1.30 -12.19 -9.40
N ARG A 131 -2.00 -12.88 -8.48
CA ARG A 131 -3.12 -13.76 -8.83
C ARG A 131 -4.23 -13.01 -9.59
N LYS A 132 -4.56 -11.78 -9.18
CA LYS A 132 -5.54 -10.93 -9.89
C LYS A 132 -5.06 -10.53 -11.29
N ILE A 133 -3.77 -10.27 -11.47
CA ILE A 133 -3.16 -9.98 -12.78
C ILE A 133 -3.21 -11.23 -13.66
N ASP A 134 -2.80 -12.39 -13.14
CA ASP A 134 -2.72 -13.64 -13.89
C ASP A 134 -4.11 -14.15 -14.30
N ALA A 135 -5.17 -13.80 -13.55
CA ALA A 135 -6.55 -14.09 -13.90
C ALA A 135 -7.15 -13.17 -14.98
N LYS A 136 -6.47 -12.08 -15.37
CA LYS A 136 -6.96 -11.18 -16.43
C LYS A 136 -6.74 -11.81 -17.82
N PRO A 137 -7.57 -11.46 -18.82
CA PRO A 137 -7.32 -11.85 -20.20
C PRO A 137 -5.92 -11.43 -20.66
N LYS A 138 -5.22 -12.27 -21.43
CA LYS A 138 -3.85 -12.00 -21.88
C LYS A 138 -3.68 -10.67 -22.63
N ALA A 139 -4.70 -10.17 -23.33
CA ALA A 139 -4.62 -8.88 -24.02
C ALA A 139 -4.72 -7.64 -23.10
N THR A 140 -4.91 -7.84 -21.79
CA THR A 140 -5.10 -6.75 -20.83
C THR A 140 -3.81 -5.95 -20.66
N ARG A 141 -3.92 -4.62 -20.77
CA ARG A 141 -2.83 -3.69 -20.46
C ARG A 141 -2.98 -3.22 -19.02
N ILE A 142 -1.96 -3.41 -18.19
CA ILE A 142 -2.01 -3.14 -16.75
C ILE A 142 -0.87 -2.21 -16.37
N VAL A 143 -1.18 -1.21 -15.55
CA VAL A 143 -0.19 -0.34 -14.93
C VAL A 143 -0.27 -0.45 -13.41
N LEU A 144 0.84 -0.85 -12.79
CA LEU A 144 1.02 -0.87 -11.34
C LEU A 144 1.61 0.46 -10.89
N THR A 145 0.89 1.16 -10.02
CA THR A 145 1.16 2.59 -9.75
C THR A 145 2.08 2.85 -8.57
N ASP A 146 2.33 1.84 -7.73
CA ASP A 146 2.97 1.99 -6.43
C ASP A 146 4.07 0.95 -6.15
N VAL A 147 4.85 0.58 -7.17
CA VAL A 147 6.02 -0.30 -7.01
C VAL A 147 7.07 0.36 -6.11
N ARG A 148 7.45 -0.32 -5.02
CA ARG A 148 8.34 0.16 -3.96
C ARG A 148 9.31 -0.89 -3.43
N ALA A 149 8.97 -2.18 -3.45
CA ALA A 149 9.78 -3.24 -2.86
C ALA A 149 10.52 -4.08 -3.92
N PRO A 150 11.70 -4.66 -3.60
CA PRO A 150 12.42 -5.57 -4.49
C PRO A 150 11.56 -6.75 -4.98
N ILE A 151 10.81 -7.38 -4.08
CA ILE A 151 9.92 -8.50 -4.40
C ILE A 151 8.83 -8.12 -5.42
N GLU A 152 8.35 -6.88 -5.41
CA GLU A 152 7.38 -6.36 -6.38
C GLU A 152 8.02 -6.21 -7.77
N VAL A 153 9.25 -5.69 -7.82
CA VAL A 153 10.06 -5.56 -9.04
C VAL A 153 10.34 -6.93 -9.66
N GLU A 154 10.75 -7.91 -8.85
CA GLU A 154 11.02 -9.28 -9.28
C GLU A 154 9.77 -9.93 -9.86
N ASN A 155 8.61 -9.80 -9.19
CA ASN A 155 7.35 -10.37 -9.66
C ASN A 155 6.85 -9.76 -10.98
N ILE A 156 7.10 -8.48 -11.20
CA ILE A 156 6.78 -7.81 -12.47
C ILE A 156 7.69 -8.33 -13.58
N ARG A 157 9.00 -8.43 -13.33
CA ARG A 157 9.98 -8.93 -14.32
C ARG A 157 9.72 -10.39 -14.70
N ALA A 158 9.38 -11.24 -13.73
CA ALA A 158 9.07 -12.65 -13.96
C ALA A 158 7.88 -12.86 -14.92
N ARG A 159 7.02 -11.85 -15.08
CA ARG A 159 5.87 -11.84 -16.00
C ARG A 159 6.13 -11.11 -17.31
N GLY A 160 7.39 -10.84 -17.64
CA GLY A 160 7.77 -10.07 -18.83
C GLY A 160 7.40 -8.58 -18.73
N GLY A 161 7.04 -8.09 -17.54
CA GLY A 161 6.63 -6.72 -17.32
C GLY A 161 7.78 -5.72 -17.40
N VAL A 162 7.45 -4.48 -17.79
CA VAL A 162 8.41 -3.38 -17.93
C VAL A 162 8.34 -2.47 -16.72
N LEU A 163 9.50 -2.12 -16.17
CA LEU A 163 9.61 -1.16 -15.06
C LEU A 163 10.01 0.21 -15.59
N VAL A 164 9.23 1.23 -15.26
CA VAL A 164 9.45 2.61 -15.69
C VAL A 164 9.65 3.49 -14.46
N ARG A 165 10.84 4.09 -14.35
CA ARG A 165 11.13 5.06 -13.28
C ARG A 165 10.87 6.48 -13.77
N ILE A 166 9.88 7.13 -13.16
CA ILE A 166 9.56 8.53 -13.39
C ILE A 166 10.42 9.39 -12.46
N ARG A 167 11.29 10.22 -13.06
CA ARG A 167 12.20 11.11 -12.36
C ARG A 167 11.82 12.57 -12.58
N ARG A 168 11.96 13.39 -11.54
CA ARG A 168 11.80 14.84 -11.60
C ARG A 168 12.95 15.49 -10.87
N ARG A 169 13.83 16.19 -11.60
CA ARG A 169 15.07 16.78 -11.07
C ARG A 169 14.86 17.68 -9.84
N SER A 170 13.73 18.38 -9.75
CA SER A 170 13.42 19.24 -8.60
C SER A 170 13.11 18.43 -7.34
N VAL A 171 12.51 17.25 -7.48
CA VAL A 171 12.17 16.36 -6.35
C VAL A 171 13.39 15.59 -5.88
N GLU A 172 14.22 15.10 -6.81
CA GLU A 172 15.44 14.35 -6.46
C GLU A 172 16.47 15.21 -5.71
N ARG A 173 16.57 16.51 -6.04
CA ARG A 173 17.43 17.46 -5.29
C ARG A 173 16.95 17.69 -3.88
N GLN A 174 15.66 17.95 -3.70
CA GLN A 174 15.05 18.15 -2.38
C GLN A 174 15.19 16.92 -1.47
N ASP A 175 15.07 15.72 -2.04
CA ASP A 175 15.25 14.47 -1.29
C ASP A 175 16.71 14.27 -0.85
N ALA A 176 17.68 14.57 -1.73
CA ALA A 176 19.11 14.48 -1.41
C ALA A 176 19.53 15.50 -0.34
N GLU A 177 19.00 16.73 -0.39
CA GLU A 177 19.25 17.79 0.60
C GLU A 177 18.63 17.50 1.97
N ALA A 178 17.52 16.74 2.02
CA ALA A 178 16.85 16.39 3.27
C ALA A 178 17.53 15.25 4.05
N VAL A 179 18.47 14.53 3.42
CA VAL A 179 19.19 13.37 3.99
C VAL A 179 20.66 13.71 4.29
N ALA A 180 21.14 14.89 3.86
CA ALA A 180 22.47 15.41 4.15
C ALA A 180 22.49 16.20 5.47
#